data_AF-A0A7J9YML0-F1
#
_entry.id   AF-A0A7J9YML0-F1
#
_cell.length_a   1.000
_cell.length_b   1.000
_cell.length_c   1.000
_cell.angle_alpha   90.00
_cell.angle_beta   90.00
_cell.angle_gamma   90.00
#
_symmetry.space_group_name_H-M   'P 1'
#
loop_
_entity.id
_entity.type
_entity.pdbx_description
1 polymer ?
#
loop_
_entity_poly.entity_id
_entity_poly.type
_entity_poly.pdbx_seq_one_letter_code
_entity_poly.pdbx_strand_id
1 'polypeptide(L)'
;MRRRARDPARRLRAAVVRLPRRTRAAMLRGIDSNRIVVGAYVDPGSGGICPMLAAHRNGGRTNVASFARAWDEYTGARRPRRATRREVRTLRSLLESSLGVGLDPELERTPIAELAAQIRAEREQRGARCAPHPAPPAEAATPTVAAPPVENAIPTESAPPTEAARPVADLTVPEPSDAPIRIRRRQPQRDLLAATEQQLAEPRP
;
A
#
# COMPACT_ATOMS: atom_id res chain seq x y z
N MET A 1 26.20 6.43 6.72
CA MET A 1 24.79 6.49 7.17
C MET A 1 23.77 6.26 6.02
N ARG A 2 23.52 5.02 5.58
CA ARG A 2 22.55 4.70 4.49
C ARG A 2 21.26 3.98 4.95
N ARG A 3 21.04 3.83 6.27
CA ARG A 3 19.89 3.09 6.82
C ARG A 3 18.57 3.89 6.78
N ARG A 4 18.58 5.21 7.01
CA ARG A 4 17.35 6.03 7.05
C ARG A 4 16.64 6.14 5.70
N ALA A 5 17.36 6.28 4.58
CA ALA A 5 16.75 6.38 3.25
C ALA A 5 16.14 5.06 2.73
N ARG A 6 16.49 3.91 3.34
CA ARG A 6 15.90 2.60 2.97
C ARG A 6 14.50 2.41 3.55
N ASP A 7 14.09 3.20 4.55
CA ASP A 7 12.79 3.06 5.19
C ASP A 7 11.63 3.58 4.30
N PRO A 8 11.69 4.80 3.71
CA PRO A 8 10.58 5.30 2.88
C PRO A 8 10.29 4.45 1.64
N ALA A 9 11.33 4.00 0.93
CA ALA A 9 11.15 3.14 -0.25
C ALA A 9 10.57 1.76 0.10
N ARG A 10 10.94 1.20 1.26
CA ARG A 10 10.38 -0.07 1.75
C ARG A 10 8.92 0.09 2.16
N ARG A 11 8.58 1.20 2.85
CA ARG A 11 7.20 1.54 3.22
C ARG A 11 6.31 1.73 1.99
N LEU A 12 6.79 2.46 0.98
CA LEU A 12 6.05 2.63 -0.27
C LEU A 12 5.80 1.28 -0.96
N ARG A 13 6.81 0.41 -1.05
CA ARG A 13 6.63 -0.93 -1.62
C ARG A 13 5.58 -1.74 -0.86
N ALA A 14 5.64 -1.74 0.47
CA ALA A 14 4.65 -2.44 1.29
C ALA A 14 3.23 -1.86 1.12
N ALA A 15 3.11 -0.53 1.00
CA ALA A 15 1.85 0.13 0.75
C ALA A 15 1.27 -0.24 -0.63
N VAL A 16 2.10 -0.29 -1.67
CA VAL A 16 1.69 -0.72 -3.03
C VAL A 16 1.17 -2.15 -3.00
N VAL A 17 1.90 -3.10 -2.39
CA VAL A 17 1.49 -4.52 -2.36
C VAL A 17 0.14 -4.71 -1.66
N ARG A 18 -0.13 -3.92 -0.61
CA ARG A 18 -1.40 -3.95 0.14
C ARG A 18 -2.59 -3.38 -0.65
N LEU A 19 -2.36 -2.66 -1.74
CA LEU A 19 -3.45 -2.19 -2.58
C LEU A 19 -4.14 -3.37 -3.28
N PRO A 20 -5.48 -3.37 -3.39
CA PRO A 20 -6.20 -4.34 -4.21
C PRO A 20 -5.62 -4.40 -5.63
N ARG A 21 -5.52 -5.61 -6.20
CA ARG A 21 -4.94 -5.83 -7.54
C ARG A 21 -5.58 -4.93 -8.60
N ARG A 22 -6.91 -4.80 -8.61
CA ARG A 22 -7.66 -3.92 -9.51
C ARG A 22 -7.23 -2.45 -9.41
N THR A 23 -6.95 -1.99 -8.19
CA THR A 23 -6.50 -0.62 -7.93
C THR A 23 -5.09 -0.38 -8.42
N ARG A 24 -4.17 -1.33 -8.22
CA ARG A 24 -2.81 -1.23 -8.76
C ARG A 24 -2.82 -1.15 -10.29
N ALA A 25 -3.63 -1.98 -10.95
CA ALA A 25 -3.79 -1.94 -12.40
C ALA A 25 -4.41 -0.62 -12.89
N ALA A 26 -5.44 -0.11 -12.19
CA ALA A 26 -6.03 1.19 -12.50
C ALA A 26 -5.05 2.35 -12.27
N MET A 27 -4.24 2.28 -11.21
CA MET A 27 -3.20 3.27 -10.93
C MET A 27 -2.14 3.28 -12.02
N LEU A 28 -1.71 2.11 -12.51
CA LEU A 28 -0.75 1.99 -13.60
C LEU A 28 -1.25 2.70 -14.87
N ARG A 29 -2.49 2.43 -15.31
CA ARG A 29 -3.11 3.17 -16.43
C ARG A 29 -3.22 4.67 -16.16
N GLY A 30 -3.56 5.01 -14.91
CA GLY A 30 -3.72 6.38 -14.47
C GLY A 30 -2.43 7.19 -14.54
N ILE A 31 -1.29 6.63 -14.11
CA ILE A 31 -0.01 7.35 -14.14
C ILE A 31 0.54 7.52 -15.55
N ASP A 32 0.13 6.69 -16.51
CA ASP A 32 0.50 6.81 -17.91
C ASP A 32 -0.26 7.95 -18.61
N SER A 33 -1.53 8.14 -18.23
CA SER A 33 -2.43 9.09 -18.89
C SER A 33 -2.48 10.46 -18.22
N ASN A 34 -1.87 10.63 -17.04
CA ASN A 34 -2.04 11.85 -16.24
C ASN A 34 -0.70 12.42 -15.75
N ARG A 35 -0.69 13.73 -15.55
CA ARG A 35 0.40 14.41 -14.85
C ARG A 35 0.29 14.14 -13.35
N ILE A 36 1.29 13.46 -12.79
CA ILE A 36 1.29 13.06 -11.38
C ILE A 36 1.89 14.12 -10.46
N VAL A 37 1.26 14.31 -9.31
CA VAL A 37 1.70 15.23 -8.24
C VAL A 37 1.91 14.49 -6.92
N VAL A 38 2.62 15.15 -6.02
CA VAL A 38 2.93 14.69 -4.66
C VAL A 38 2.51 15.78 -3.66
N GLY A 39 2.20 15.40 -2.43
CA GLY A 39 1.84 16.31 -1.34
C GLY A 39 0.46 16.97 -1.47
N ALA A 40 -0.37 16.53 -2.42
CA ALA A 40 -1.73 17.02 -2.63
C ALA A 40 -2.60 15.99 -3.35
N TYR A 41 -3.91 16.16 -3.30
CA TYR A 41 -4.88 15.37 -4.07
C TYR A 41 -4.96 15.83 -5.53
N VAL A 42 -5.01 17.14 -5.73
CA VAL A 42 -4.95 17.84 -7.03
C VAL A 42 -4.08 19.07 -6.82
N ASP A 43 -3.30 19.45 -7.82
CA ASP A 43 -2.56 20.71 -7.83
C ASP A 43 -3.09 21.59 -8.97
N PRO A 44 -3.89 22.63 -8.65
CA PRO A 44 -4.41 23.56 -9.65
C PRO A 44 -3.31 24.26 -10.45
N GLY A 45 -2.14 24.52 -9.83
CA GLY A 45 -1.05 25.22 -10.50
C GLY A 45 -0.40 24.39 -11.60
N SER A 46 -0.17 23.09 -11.36
CA SER A 46 0.41 22.20 -12.38
C SER A 46 -0.63 21.46 -13.24
N GLY A 47 -1.91 21.49 -12.85
CA GLY A 47 -3.00 20.72 -13.44
C GLY A 47 -2.87 19.21 -13.20
N GLY A 48 -2.03 18.79 -12.26
CA GLY A 48 -1.76 17.39 -11.99
C GLY A 48 -2.60 16.81 -10.87
N ILE A 49 -2.66 15.48 -10.82
CA ILE A 49 -3.46 14.71 -9.85
C ILE A 49 -2.60 13.69 -9.12
N CYS A 50 -3.01 13.33 -7.90
CA CYS A 50 -2.30 12.31 -7.14
C CYS A 50 -2.52 10.92 -7.77
N PRO A 51 -1.61 9.94 -7.53
CA PRO A 51 -1.77 8.59 -8.08
C PRO A 51 -3.07 7.90 -7.66
N MET A 52 -3.58 8.20 -6.46
CA MET A 52 -4.84 7.65 -5.97
C MET A 52 -6.04 8.16 -6.76
N LEU A 53 -6.11 9.46 -7.04
CA LEU A 53 -7.17 10.02 -7.89
C LEU A 53 -7.04 9.53 -9.34
N ALA A 54 -5.81 9.38 -9.85
CA ALA A 54 -5.57 8.79 -11.16
C ALA A 54 -6.12 7.36 -11.22
N ALA A 55 -5.86 6.54 -10.20
CA ALA A 55 -6.41 5.19 -10.07
C ALA A 55 -7.95 5.23 -10.01
N HIS A 56 -8.51 6.14 -9.22
CA HIS A 56 -9.96 6.26 -9.05
C HIS A 56 -10.69 6.53 -10.37
N ARG A 57 -10.17 7.49 -11.15
CA ARG A 57 -10.68 7.81 -12.50
C ARG A 57 -10.59 6.63 -13.48
N ASN A 58 -9.67 5.70 -13.22
CA ASN A 58 -9.46 4.49 -14.02
C ASN A 58 -10.17 3.23 -13.44
N GLY A 59 -11.18 3.43 -12.59
CA GLY A 59 -12.00 2.37 -12.00
C GLY A 59 -11.40 1.70 -10.77
N GLY A 60 -10.37 2.32 -10.17
CA GLY A 60 -9.84 1.94 -8.87
C GLY A 60 -10.82 2.36 -7.75
N ARG A 61 -11.07 1.46 -6.80
CA ARG A 61 -11.91 1.75 -5.64
C ARG A 61 -11.06 1.62 -4.39
N THR A 62 -10.41 2.71 -3.99
CA THR A 62 -9.65 2.77 -2.73
C THR A 62 -9.60 4.18 -2.16
N ASN A 63 -9.65 4.23 -0.83
CA ASN A 63 -9.21 5.37 -0.04
C ASN A 63 -8.24 4.87 1.03
N VAL A 64 -7.07 4.36 0.60
CA VAL A 64 -6.05 3.91 1.55
C VAL A 64 -5.10 5.07 1.82
N ALA A 65 -5.35 5.80 2.90
CA ALA A 65 -4.49 6.92 3.33
C ALA A 65 -3.02 6.49 3.56
N SER A 66 -2.78 5.21 3.87
CA SER A 66 -1.42 4.69 4.06
C SER A 66 -0.56 4.74 2.79
N PHE A 67 -1.15 4.54 1.60
CA PHE A 67 -0.43 4.72 0.35
C PHE A 67 -0.08 6.18 0.10
N ALA A 68 -1.05 7.09 0.28
CA ALA A 68 -0.82 8.52 0.07
C ALA A 68 0.31 9.03 0.98
N ARG A 69 0.28 8.66 2.27
CA ARG A 69 1.34 8.99 3.24
C ARG A 69 2.69 8.42 2.82
N ALA A 70 2.74 7.14 2.44
CA ALA A 70 4.00 6.50 2.03
C ALA A 70 4.57 7.10 0.73
N TRP A 71 3.71 7.54 -0.18
CA TRP A 71 4.10 8.23 -1.41
C TRP A 71 4.71 9.60 -1.13
N ASP A 72 4.06 10.40 -0.28
CA ASP A 72 4.56 11.72 0.10
C ASP A 72 5.86 11.61 0.93
N GLU A 73 5.96 10.62 1.82
CA GLU A 73 7.17 10.32 2.58
C GLU A 73 8.33 9.89 1.66
N TYR A 74 8.07 9.01 0.68
CA TYR A 74 9.08 8.57 -0.29
C TYR A 74 9.62 9.73 -1.14
N THR A 75 8.75 10.66 -1.54
CA THR A 75 9.13 11.82 -2.36
C THR A 75 9.65 13.01 -1.55
N GLY A 76 9.57 12.94 -0.22
CA GLY A 76 9.93 14.02 0.69
C GLY A 76 9.10 15.28 0.47
N ALA A 77 7.86 15.14 -0.03
CA ALA A 77 7.02 16.27 -0.38
C ALA A 77 6.53 17.00 0.90
N ARG A 78 6.93 18.26 1.06
CA ARG A 78 6.41 19.16 2.13
C ARG A 78 5.32 20.10 1.63
N ARG A 79 5.23 20.29 0.31
CA ARG A 79 4.26 21.13 -0.37
C ARG A 79 3.82 20.44 -1.67
N PRO A 80 2.62 20.75 -2.18
CA PRO A 80 2.16 20.26 -3.47
C PRO A 80 3.19 20.58 -4.56
N ARG A 81 3.61 19.57 -5.31
CA ARG A 81 4.47 19.75 -6.49
C ARG A 81 4.25 18.63 -7.49
N ARG A 82 4.70 18.86 -8.72
CA ARG A 82 4.80 17.79 -9.72
C ARG A 82 5.77 16.71 -9.26
N ALA A 83 5.40 15.45 -9.47
CA ALA A 83 6.29 14.31 -9.28
C ALA A 83 7.38 14.33 -10.37
N THR A 84 8.62 14.04 -9.98
CA THR A 84 9.73 13.94 -10.93
C THR A 84 9.58 12.69 -11.80
N ARG A 85 10.24 12.67 -12.97
CA ARG A 85 10.24 11.49 -13.85
C ARG A 85 10.76 10.24 -13.15
N ARG A 86 11.76 10.38 -12.28
CA ARG A 86 12.33 9.27 -11.50
C ARG A 86 11.33 8.72 -10.50
N GLU A 87 10.60 9.59 -9.79
CA GLU A 87 9.57 9.18 -8.84
C GLU A 87 8.45 8.40 -9.53
N VAL A 88 7.94 8.91 -10.65
CA VAL A 88 6.90 8.23 -11.44
C VAL A 88 7.40 6.90 -11.98
N ARG A 89 8.64 6.82 -12.48
CA ARG A 89 9.25 5.57 -12.94
C ARG A 89 9.36 4.55 -11.80
N THR A 90 9.80 4.94 -10.61
CA THR A 90 9.86 4.03 -9.46
C THR A 90 8.47 3.49 -9.12
N LEU A 91 7.46 4.36 -9.07
CA LEU A 91 6.08 3.94 -8.79
C LEU A 91 5.58 2.94 -9.83
N ARG A 92 5.82 3.22 -11.12
CA ARG A 92 5.49 2.31 -12.23
C ARG A 92 6.13 0.93 -12.01
N SER A 93 7.44 0.87 -11.79
CA SER A 93 8.15 -0.40 -11.58
C SER A 93 7.64 -1.18 -10.37
N LEU A 94 7.26 -0.50 -9.28
CA LEU A 94 6.65 -1.16 -8.12
C LEU A 94 5.27 -1.73 -8.44
N LEU A 95 4.46 -1.01 -9.21
CA LEU A 95 3.13 -1.46 -9.62
C LEU A 95 3.25 -2.69 -10.53
N GLU A 96 4.06 -2.59 -11.59
CA GLU A 96 4.33 -3.67 -12.56
C GLU A 96 4.85 -4.93 -11.85
N SER A 97 5.90 -4.79 -11.03
CA SER A 97 6.46 -5.91 -10.26
C SER A 97 5.41 -6.59 -9.38
N SER A 98 4.54 -5.81 -8.73
CA SER A 98 3.53 -6.38 -7.84
C SER A 98 2.35 -7.02 -8.60
N LEU A 99 2.12 -6.60 -9.84
CA LEU A 99 1.09 -7.16 -10.72
C LEU A 99 1.58 -8.39 -11.49
N GLY A 100 2.88 -8.70 -11.44
CA GLY A 100 3.52 -9.71 -12.29
C GLY A 100 3.75 -9.25 -13.73
N VAL A 101 3.52 -7.96 -14.02
CA VAL A 101 3.72 -7.42 -15.37
C VAL A 101 5.23 -7.33 -15.62
N GLY A 102 5.73 -8.14 -16.55
CA GLY A 102 7.15 -8.22 -16.89
C GLY A 102 7.96 -9.30 -16.15
N LEU A 103 7.30 -10.20 -15.40
CA LEU A 103 7.89 -11.50 -15.11
C LEU A 103 7.66 -12.40 -16.33
N ASP A 104 8.66 -13.17 -16.73
CA ASP A 104 8.58 -14.09 -17.87
C ASP A 104 7.31 -14.96 -17.77
N PRO A 105 6.50 -15.09 -18.84
CA PRO A 105 5.37 -16.02 -18.86
C PRO A 105 5.82 -17.49 -18.66
N GLU A 106 7.12 -17.77 -18.80
CA GLU A 106 7.77 -19.03 -18.47
C GLU A 106 7.65 -19.39 -16.97
N LEU A 107 7.80 -18.40 -16.07
CA LEU A 107 7.74 -18.59 -14.61
C LEU A 107 6.29 -18.74 -14.11
N GLU A 108 5.31 -18.17 -14.82
CA GLU A 108 3.88 -18.42 -14.52
C GLU A 108 3.42 -19.80 -15.00
N ARG A 109 4.13 -20.39 -15.98
CA ARG A 109 3.85 -21.74 -16.50
C ARG A 109 4.55 -22.85 -15.74
N THR A 110 5.56 -22.54 -14.91
CA THR A 110 6.21 -23.55 -14.10
C THR A 110 5.23 -24.00 -13.01
N PRO A 111 4.72 -25.24 -13.04
CA PRO A 111 3.80 -25.72 -12.01
C PRO A 111 4.46 -25.61 -10.64
N ILE A 112 3.67 -25.21 -9.63
CA ILE A 112 4.15 -24.97 -8.25
C ILE A 112 4.96 -26.17 -7.70
N ALA A 113 4.60 -27.38 -8.11
CA ALA A 113 5.32 -28.61 -7.77
C ALA A 113 6.77 -28.65 -8.27
N GLU A 114 7.02 -28.15 -9.47
CA GLU A 114 8.35 -28.12 -10.10
C GLU A 114 9.22 -27.05 -9.46
N LEU A 115 8.66 -25.87 -9.17
CA LEU A 115 9.36 -24.83 -8.42
C LEU A 115 9.70 -25.30 -6.99
N ALA A 116 8.78 -26.01 -6.32
CA ALA A 116 9.03 -26.59 -4.99
C ALA A 116 10.10 -27.71 -5.03
N ALA A 117 10.19 -28.47 -6.12
CA ALA A 117 11.26 -29.46 -6.32
C ALA A 117 12.62 -28.79 -6.49
N GLN A 118 12.71 -27.72 -7.29
CA GLN A 118 13.94 -26.93 -7.47
C GLN A 118 14.44 -26.33 -6.15
N ILE A 119 13.54 -25.76 -5.34
CA ILE A 119 13.91 -25.19 -4.03
C ILE A 119 14.46 -26.28 -3.07
N ARG A 120 13.88 -27.49 -3.09
CA ARG A 120 14.38 -28.62 -2.28
C ARG A 120 15.77 -29.05 -2.73
N ALA A 121 15.96 -29.23 -4.04
CA ALA A 121 17.25 -29.60 -4.61
C ALA A 121 18.35 -28.56 -4.32
N GLU A 122 18.03 -27.25 -4.41
CA GLU A 122 18.99 -26.19 -4.10
C GLU A 122 19.38 -26.18 -2.61
N ARG A 123 18.42 -26.44 -1.72
CA ARG A 123 18.67 -26.55 -0.27
C ARG A 123 19.52 -27.76 0.09
N GLU A 124 19.30 -28.90 -0.57
CA GLU A 124 20.13 -30.09 -0.40
C GLU A 124 21.57 -29.86 -0.90
N GLN A 125 21.74 -29.21 -2.05
CA GLN A 125 23.05 -28.84 -2.58
C GLN A 125 23.81 -27.84 -1.70
N ARG A 126 23.08 -26.96 -0.98
CA ARG A 126 23.68 -26.03 -0.01
C ARG A 126 23.97 -26.70 1.32
N GLY A 127 23.11 -27.62 1.77
CA GLY A 127 23.35 -28.45 2.95
C GLY A 127 24.56 -29.36 2.78
N ALA A 128 24.72 -29.97 1.60
CA ALA A 128 25.86 -30.82 1.27
C ALA A 128 27.19 -30.06 1.22
N ARG A 129 27.17 -28.79 0.80
CA ARG A 129 28.36 -27.92 0.80
C ARG A 129 28.77 -27.39 2.19
N CYS A 130 27.93 -27.57 3.20
CA CYS A 130 28.18 -27.13 4.58
C CYS A 130 28.35 -28.29 5.56
N ALA A 131 28.52 -29.53 5.09
CA ALA A 131 28.76 -30.67 5.97
C ALA A 131 30.05 -30.46 6.79
N PRO A 132 29.98 -30.44 8.14
CA PRO A 132 31.17 -30.35 8.97
C PRO A 132 32.00 -31.63 8.86
N HIS A 133 33.32 -31.46 8.95
CA HIS A 133 34.34 -32.53 8.96
C HIS A 133 34.01 -33.59 10.03
N PRO A 134 34.25 -34.90 9.79
CA PRO A 134 33.91 -35.93 10.76
C PRO A 134 34.73 -35.78 12.04
N ALA A 135 34.06 -35.76 13.19
CA ALA A 135 34.67 -35.73 14.50
C ALA A 135 35.32 -37.09 14.86
N PRO A 136 36.46 -37.12 15.57
CA PRO A 136 37.07 -38.36 16.05
C PRO A 136 36.25 -39.02 17.18
N PRO A 137 36.45 -40.33 17.44
CA PRO A 137 35.53 -41.13 18.24
C PRO A 137 35.63 -40.88 19.75
N ALA A 138 34.51 -41.14 20.43
CA ALA A 138 34.24 -40.88 21.83
C ALA A 138 34.89 -41.91 22.79
N GLU A 139 35.44 -41.42 23.90
CA GLU A 139 35.63 -42.21 25.12
C GLU A 139 34.68 -41.73 26.22
N ALA A 140 34.23 -42.70 27.01
CA ALA A 140 33.07 -42.67 27.89
C ALA A 140 33.36 -42.08 29.28
N ALA A 141 32.39 -41.37 29.85
CA ALA A 141 32.15 -41.31 31.30
C ALA A 141 30.73 -40.78 31.61
N THR A 142 29.88 -41.65 32.13
CA THR A 142 28.63 -41.37 32.87
C THR A 142 28.89 -41.49 34.38
N PRO A 143 27.94 -41.18 35.30
CA PRO A 143 26.90 -40.14 35.34
C PRO A 143 26.85 -39.42 36.72
N THR A 144 26.01 -38.38 36.88
CA THR A 144 25.17 -38.09 38.10
C THR A 144 24.73 -36.62 38.11
N VAL A 145 23.42 -36.36 38.21
CA VAL A 145 22.73 -35.64 39.31
C VAL A 145 21.26 -35.38 38.89
N ALA A 146 20.37 -35.96 39.69
CA ALA A 146 19.05 -35.53 40.17
C ALA A 146 18.18 -34.51 39.39
N ALA A 147 16.94 -34.94 39.16
CA ALA A 147 15.78 -34.09 38.91
C ALA A 147 15.23 -33.47 40.21
N PRO A 148 14.49 -32.35 40.11
CA PRO A 148 13.17 -32.24 40.76
C PRO A 148 12.07 -31.60 39.87
N PRO A 149 10.80 -31.58 40.33
CA PRO A 149 9.62 -31.61 39.47
C PRO A 149 9.01 -30.23 39.15
N VAL A 150 8.12 -30.27 38.15
CA VAL A 150 7.20 -29.21 37.73
C VAL A 150 6.11 -28.94 38.78
N GLU A 151 5.90 -27.66 39.12
CA GLU A 151 4.67 -27.21 39.77
C GLU A 151 4.26 -25.81 39.29
N ASN A 152 3.01 -25.73 38.82
CA ASN A 152 2.36 -24.53 38.32
C ASN A 152 1.91 -23.64 39.49
N ALA A 153 2.27 -22.36 39.47
CA ALA A 153 1.59 -21.32 40.24
C ALA A 153 1.54 -20.03 39.42
N ILE A 154 0.33 -19.61 39.08
CA ILE A 154 0.02 -18.28 38.52
C ILE A 154 -0.19 -17.34 39.72
N PRO A 155 0.57 -16.22 39.83
CA PRO A 155 0.19 -15.15 40.74
C PRO A 155 -0.73 -14.15 40.03
N THR A 156 -1.92 -14.01 40.61
CA THR A 156 -2.81 -12.85 40.49
C THR A 156 -2.26 -11.71 41.33
N GLU A 157 -2.02 -10.54 40.72
CA GLU A 157 -1.99 -9.18 41.29
C GLU A 157 -1.58 -8.23 40.15
N SER A 158 -1.95 -6.97 40.01
CA SER A 158 -2.77 -6.04 40.79
C SER A 158 -3.07 -4.88 39.82
N ALA A 159 -4.23 -4.23 39.99
CA ALA A 159 -4.70 -3.14 39.14
C ALA A 159 -3.77 -1.89 39.16
N PRO A 160 -3.65 -1.12 38.07
CA PRO A 160 -3.05 0.21 38.13
C PRO A 160 -4.02 1.28 38.68
N PRO A 161 -3.49 2.35 39.29
CA PRO A 161 -4.24 3.26 40.15
C PRO A 161 -5.09 4.28 39.40
N THR A 162 -6.18 4.65 40.09
CA THR A 162 -7.03 5.82 39.85
C THR A 162 -6.20 7.12 39.88
N GLU A 163 -6.12 7.82 38.75
CA GLU A 163 -5.63 9.20 38.71
C GLU A 163 -6.69 10.14 38.10
N ALA A 164 -7.25 10.94 38.99
CA ALA A 164 -7.87 12.26 38.84
C ALA A 164 -8.57 12.62 37.51
N ALA A 165 -9.89 12.63 37.59
CA ALA A 165 -10.80 13.25 36.64
C ALA A 165 -10.43 14.74 36.38
N ARG A 166 -10.18 15.06 35.11
CA ARG A 166 -10.27 16.45 34.60
C ARG A 166 -11.71 16.65 34.13
N PRO A 167 -12.36 17.80 34.38
CA PRO A 167 -13.75 18.01 33.98
C PRO A 167 -13.84 18.06 32.46
N VAL A 168 -14.56 17.09 31.89
CA VAL A 168 -14.97 17.07 30.49
C VAL A 168 -16.03 18.17 30.33
N ALA A 169 -15.75 19.16 29.49
CA ALA A 169 -16.75 20.14 29.10
C ALA A 169 -17.88 19.43 28.37
N ASP A 170 -19.10 19.67 28.83
CA ASP A 170 -20.34 19.14 28.28
C ASP A 170 -20.50 19.61 26.83
N LEU A 171 -20.21 18.73 25.88
CA LEU A 171 -20.49 18.95 24.46
C LEU A 171 -21.96 18.59 24.27
N THR A 172 -22.83 19.57 24.48
CA THR A 172 -24.23 19.51 24.07
C THR A 172 -24.27 19.21 22.57
N VAL A 173 -24.66 18.00 22.21
CA VAL A 173 -24.94 17.60 20.84
C VAL A 173 -26.22 18.32 20.43
N PRO A 174 -26.22 19.20 19.42
CA PRO A 174 -27.46 19.76 18.93
C PRO A 174 -28.31 18.65 18.28
N GLU A 175 -29.57 18.58 18.70
CA GLU A 175 -30.60 17.69 18.17
C GLU A 175 -30.63 17.70 16.62
N PRO A 176 -30.81 16.53 15.97
CA PRO A 176 -30.90 16.46 14.53
C PRO A 176 -32.17 17.17 14.04
N SER A 177 -32.00 18.29 13.36
CA SER A 177 -33.10 18.97 12.68
C SER A 177 -33.65 18.10 11.56
N ASP A 178 -34.96 17.82 11.60
CA ASP A 178 -35.76 17.11 10.57
C ASP A 178 -35.90 17.89 9.24
N ALA A 179 -35.02 18.85 8.98
CA ALA A 179 -35.03 19.63 7.75
C ALA A 179 -34.45 18.81 6.58
N PRO A 180 -35.17 18.64 5.46
CA PRO A 180 -34.64 17.91 4.32
C PRO A 180 -33.46 18.67 3.70
N ILE A 181 -32.28 18.02 3.67
CA ILE A 181 -31.09 18.52 2.97
C ILE A 181 -31.41 18.55 1.46
N ARG A 182 -31.78 19.72 0.95
CA ARG A 182 -31.97 19.94 -0.49
C ARG A 182 -30.61 20.01 -1.19
N ILE A 183 -30.08 18.85 -1.58
CA ILE A 183 -28.94 18.76 -2.49
C ILE A 183 -29.41 19.24 -3.86
N ARG A 184 -29.08 20.49 -4.24
CA ARG A 184 -29.25 20.95 -5.62
C ARG A 184 -28.30 20.15 -6.51
N ARG A 185 -28.82 19.14 -7.22
CA ARG A 185 -28.15 18.51 -8.37
C ARG A 185 -27.97 19.58 -9.44
N ARG A 186 -26.78 20.15 -9.54
CA ARG A 186 -26.37 20.92 -10.72
C ARG A 186 -26.27 19.92 -11.88
N GLN A 187 -27.18 19.99 -12.86
CA GLN A 187 -27.12 19.24 -14.12
C GLN A 187 -26.36 20.07 -15.16
N PRO A 188 -25.07 19.83 -15.44
CA PRO A 188 -24.36 20.50 -16.53
C PRO A 188 -24.65 19.89 -17.92
N GLN A 189 -25.48 18.84 -18.00
CA GLN A 189 -25.64 18.05 -19.22
C GLN A 189 -26.75 18.56 -20.16
N ARG A 190 -27.56 19.53 -19.74
CA ARG A 190 -28.66 20.10 -20.55
C ARG A 190 -28.22 21.23 -21.48
N ASP A 191 -27.12 21.92 -21.18
CA ASP A 191 -26.69 23.09 -21.97
C ASP A 191 -25.93 22.71 -23.26
N LEU A 192 -25.41 21.47 -23.36
CA LEU A 192 -24.66 21.03 -24.54
C LEU A 192 -25.55 20.61 -25.72
N LEU A 193 -26.80 20.17 -25.48
CA LEU A 193 -27.73 19.79 -26.55
C LEU A 193 -28.42 21.00 -27.19
N ALA A 194 -28.67 22.06 -26.41
CA ALA A 194 -29.26 23.30 -26.94
C ALA A 194 -28.30 24.07 -27.87
N ALA A 195 -26.99 24.01 -27.62
CA ALA A 195 -25.99 24.65 -28.46
C ALA A 195 -25.81 23.94 -29.82
N THR A 196 -26.04 22.63 -29.89
CA THR A 196 -25.95 21.86 -31.14
C THR A 196 -27.17 22.03 -32.04
N GLU A 197 -28.36 22.29 -31.48
CA GLU A 197 -29.57 22.51 -32.30
C GLU A 197 -29.59 23.89 -32.97
N GLN A 198 -28.96 24.91 -32.38
CA GLN A 198 -28.86 26.23 -33.00
C GLN A 198 -27.94 26.27 -34.24
N GLN A 199 -26.97 25.36 -34.36
CA GLN A 199 -26.07 25.33 -35.52
C GLN A 199 -26.65 24.65 -36.77
N LEU A 200 -27.79 23.95 -36.66
CA LEU A 200 -28.45 23.27 -37.79
C LEU A 200 -29.60 24.08 -38.39
N ALA A 201 -29.96 25.23 -37.81
CA ALA A 201 -31.10 26.05 -38.21
C ALA A 201 -30.73 27.30 -39.02
N GLU A 202 -29.45 27.55 -39.32
CA GLU A 202 -29.06 28.68 -40.16
C GLU A 202 -29.19 28.34 -41.66
N PRO A 203 -30.00 29.08 -42.44
CA PRO A 203 -30.04 28.92 -43.88
C PRO A 203 -28.75 29.47 -44.47
N ARG A 204 -28.00 28.62 -45.18
CA ARG A 204 -26.83 29.06 -45.97
C ARG A 204 -27.28 29.99 -47.11
N PRO A 205 -26.55 31.08 -47.38
CA PRO A 205 -26.82 32.00 -48.48
C PRO A 205 -26.58 31.36 -49.85
#